data_AF-A0A963B353-F1
#
_entry.id   AF-A0A963B353-F1
#
_cell.length_a   1.000
_cell.length_b   1.000
_cell.length_c   1.000
_cell.angle_alpha   90.00
_cell.angle_beta   90.00
_cell.angle_gamma   90.00
#
_symmetry.space_group_name_H-M   'P 1'
#
loop_
_entity.id
_entity.type
_entity.pdbx_description
1 polymer ?
#
loop_
_entity_poly.entity_id
_entity_poly.type
_entity_poly.pdbx_seq_one_letter_code
_entity_poly.pdbx_strand_id
1 'polypeptide(L)'
;MPPAPLGTAEAGDRYFYANGRKERVTGVENGLIDIRRSSRYQYRRFQDFIFAEKAVTRRSITSNAEVVDQSPEKSLWPLRVGNNIKFGVVKTRAGVPDADPANPKSYWNCYVDGMQTVAVIAGEFDTYRIECTRRNRRNKIKQYITHYYAPAIQQVVLRIDRYSYKPAKRLELVAFKPTLNMLSRGSASRYEQHFQNTLETVASGSTTSWWSRRSDTRIHTTPTVTRKIGENLYCRNFLIKVDNKGLARSGAGLACRDIKGKWRIPREIDIREGGVKF
;
A
#
# COMPACT_ATOMS: atom_id res chain seq x y z
N MET A 1 10.51 17.47 5.19
CA MET A 1 9.27 17.40 4.36
C MET A 1 8.15 18.16 5.05
N PRO A 2 7.24 18.81 4.31
CA PRO A 2 6.05 19.45 4.88
C PRO A 2 5.08 18.42 5.47
N PRO A 3 4.16 18.83 6.37
CA PRO A 3 3.15 17.94 6.91
C PRO A 3 2.39 17.19 5.81
N ALA A 4 2.31 15.86 5.91
CA ALA A 4 1.72 15.04 4.85
C ALA A 4 0.27 14.64 5.19
N PRO A 5 -0.69 14.82 4.28
CA PRO A 5 -2.07 14.39 4.50
C PRO A 5 -2.18 12.87 4.44
N LEU A 6 -3.28 12.34 4.99
CA LEU A 6 -3.64 10.94 4.80
C LEU A 6 -4.00 10.71 3.32
N GLY A 7 -3.42 9.67 2.73
CA GLY A 7 -3.73 9.29 1.35
C GLY A 7 -5.17 8.84 1.19
N THR A 8 -5.73 8.98 0.00
CA THR A 8 -7.07 8.47 -0.35
C THR A 8 -6.97 7.19 -1.20
N ALA A 9 -7.85 6.23 -0.90
CA ALA A 9 -8.01 5.02 -1.69
C ALA A 9 -9.26 5.16 -2.57
N GLU A 10 -9.27 4.47 -3.70
CA GLU A 10 -10.45 4.38 -4.56
C GLU A 10 -10.70 2.94 -5.00
N ALA A 11 -11.96 2.61 -5.24
CA ALA A 11 -12.34 1.32 -5.78
C ALA A 11 -11.59 1.05 -7.11
N GLY A 12 -10.92 -0.11 -7.19
CA GLY A 12 -10.10 -0.52 -8.33
C GLY A 12 -8.60 -0.31 -8.15
N ASP A 13 -8.15 0.40 -7.12
CA ASP A 13 -6.73 0.49 -6.78
C ASP A 13 -6.11 -0.89 -6.58
N ARG A 14 -4.86 -1.04 -7.01
CA ARG A 14 -4.13 -2.31 -6.90
C ARG A 14 -2.76 -2.13 -6.28
N TYR A 15 -2.45 -2.99 -5.32
CA TYR A 15 -1.16 -3.06 -4.63
C TYR A 15 -0.53 -4.43 -4.82
N PHE A 16 0.77 -4.45 -5.07
CA PHE A 16 1.58 -5.63 -5.30
C PHE A 16 2.76 -5.58 -4.35
N TYR A 17 3.06 -6.69 -3.68
CA TYR A 17 4.11 -6.76 -2.67
C TYR A 17 5.07 -7.92 -2.96
N ALA A 18 6.30 -7.79 -2.45
CA ALA A 18 7.41 -8.69 -2.76
C ALA A 18 7.09 -10.17 -2.46
N ASN A 19 6.37 -10.41 -1.36
CA ASN A 19 5.98 -11.73 -0.86
C ASN A 19 4.81 -12.38 -1.61
N GLY A 20 4.51 -11.95 -2.84
CA GLY A 20 3.40 -12.47 -3.63
C GLY A 20 2.02 -11.92 -3.27
N ARG A 21 1.89 -11.11 -2.20
CA ARG A 21 0.60 -10.51 -1.83
C ARG A 21 0.17 -9.54 -2.92
N LYS A 22 -1.09 -9.66 -3.32
CA LYS A 22 -1.78 -8.71 -4.20
C LYS A 22 -3.06 -8.26 -3.52
N GLU A 23 -3.39 -6.99 -3.68
CA GLU A 23 -4.57 -6.40 -3.08
C GLU A 23 -5.28 -5.54 -4.10
N ARG A 24 -6.61 -5.62 -4.05
CA ARG A 24 -7.48 -4.74 -4.83
C ARG A 24 -8.48 -4.10 -3.90
N VAL A 25 -8.59 -2.78 -3.96
CA VAL A 25 -9.68 -2.05 -3.32
C VAL A 25 -10.96 -2.36 -4.07
N THR A 26 -11.97 -2.85 -3.37
CA THR A 26 -13.29 -3.20 -3.93
C THR A 26 -14.36 -2.17 -3.58
N GLY A 27 -14.17 -1.41 -2.51
CA GLY A 27 -15.09 -0.37 -2.05
C GLY A 27 -14.41 0.58 -1.08
N VAL A 28 -14.92 1.81 -1.01
CA VAL A 28 -14.51 2.83 -0.06
C VAL A 28 -15.77 3.53 0.42
N GLU A 29 -15.99 3.52 1.73
CA GLU A 29 -17.22 4.04 2.34
C GLU A 29 -16.93 4.48 3.77
N ASN A 30 -17.37 5.67 4.17
CA ASN A 30 -17.32 6.15 5.56
C ASN A 30 -15.92 6.01 6.22
N GLY A 31 -14.85 6.33 5.49
CA GLY A 31 -13.48 6.23 5.98
C GLY A 31 -12.96 4.78 6.13
N LEU A 32 -13.67 3.81 5.59
CA LEU A 32 -13.28 2.40 5.52
C LEU A 32 -12.97 2.00 4.08
N ILE A 33 -12.00 1.09 3.93
CA ILE A 33 -11.56 0.53 2.66
C ILE A 33 -11.81 -0.97 2.68
N ASP A 34 -12.58 -1.46 1.71
CA ASP A 34 -12.74 -2.88 1.44
C ASP A 34 -11.63 -3.37 0.51
N ILE A 35 -10.93 -4.42 0.94
CA ILE A 35 -9.79 -4.96 0.23
C ILE A 35 -9.98 -6.46 0.00
N ARG A 36 -9.86 -6.85 -1.27
CA ARG A 36 -9.80 -8.25 -1.68
C ARG A 36 -8.35 -8.64 -1.98
N ARG A 37 -7.86 -9.64 -1.24
CA ARG A 37 -6.55 -10.27 -1.49
C ARG A 37 -6.68 -11.51 -2.37
N SER A 38 -7.68 -12.34 -2.11
CA SER A 38 -8.04 -13.51 -2.93
C SER A 38 -9.53 -13.81 -2.78
N SER A 39 -10.05 -14.81 -3.50
CA SER A 39 -11.44 -15.25 -3.33
C SER A 39 -11.78 -15.68 -1.90
N ARG A 40 -10.78 -16.17 -1.14
CA ARG A 40 -10.95 -16.68 0.23
C ARG A 40 -10.39 -15.74 1.32
N TYR A 41 -9.94 -14.55 0.94
CA TYR A 41 -9.37 -13.57 1.87
C TYR A 41 -9.79 -12.16 1.47
N GLN A 42 -10.68 -11.59 2.28
CA GLN A 42 -11.18 -10.23 2.16
C GLN A 42 -11.12 -9.57 3.54
N TYR A 43 -10.88 -8.28 3.57
CA TYR A 43 -10.83 -7.53 4.82
C TYR A 43 -11.20 -6.08 4.60
N ARG A 44 -11.75 -5.48 5.65
CA ARG A 44 -12.08 -4.06 5.74
C ARG A 44 -11.12 -3.41 6.72
N ARG A 45 -10.54 -2.27 6.35
CA ARG A 45 -9.65 -1.49 7.22
C ARG A 45 -10.04 -0.01 7.22
N PHE A 46 -9.58 0.73 8.21
CA PHE A 46 -9.66 2.18 8.21
C PHE A 46 -8.76 2.76 7.10
N GLN A 47 -9.16 3.92 6.56
CA GLN A 47 -8.33 4.73 5.68
C GLN A 47 -7.03 5.10 6.39
N ASP A 48 -7.14 5.50 7.67
CA ASP A 48 -6.00 5.65 8.55
C ASP A 48 -5.44 4.26 8.90
N PHE A 49 -4.38 3.87 8.19
CA PHE A 49 -3.79 2.54 8.26
C PHE A 49 -3.08 2.24 9.58
N ILE A 50 -3.00 3.22 10.48
CA ILE A 50 -2.45 3.08 11.84
C ILE A 50 -3.37 2.22 12.70
N PHE A 51 -4.68 2.31 12.47
CA PHE A 51 -5.64 1.48 13.18
C PHE A 51 -5.63 0.03 12.68
N ALA A 52 -6.02 -0.87 13.57
CA ALA A 52 -6.16 -2.29 13.23
C ALA A 52 -7.25 -2.50 12.15
N GLU A 53 -7.10 -3.58 11.37
CA GLU A 53 -8.14 -4.01 10.41
C GLU A 53 -9.50 -4.16 11.11
N LYS A 54 -10.53 -3.44 10.64
CA LYS A 54 -11.89 -3.36 11.21
C LYS A 54 -12.62 -4.70 11.10
N ALA A 55 -12.50 -5.37 9.95
CA ALA A 55 -13.09 -6.68 9.75
C ALA A 55 -12.21 -7.56 8.86
N VAL A 56 -12.15 -8.85 9.15
CA VAL A 56 -11.40 -9.82 8.34
C VAL A 56 -12.26 -11.06 8.14
N THR A 57 -12.42 -11.46 6.88
CA THR A 57 -13.06 -12.71 6.49
C THR A 57 -12.01 -13.60 5.81
N ARG A 58 -11.68 -14.71 6.47
CA ARG A 58 -10.70 -15.70 5.96
C ARG A 58 -11.27 -17.09 6.09
N ARG A 59 -11.50 -17.76 4.95
CA ARG A 59 -12.15 -19.08 4.90
C ARG A 59 -13.46 -19.06 5.70
N SER A 60 -13.52 -19.72 6.85
CA SER A 60 -14.68 -19.80 7.75
C SER A 60 -14.60 -18.87 8.97
N ILE A 61 -13.55 -18.06 9.09
CA ILE A 61 -13.35 -17.17 10.23
C ILE A 61 -13.69 -15.73 9.83
N THR A 62 -14.67 -15.16 10.53
CA THR A 62 -14.98 -13.73 10.51
C THR A 62 -14.61 -13.13 11.85
N SER A 63 -13.83 -12.05 11.82
CA SER A 63 -13.45 -11.31 13.03
C SER A 63 -13.61 -9.82 12.81
N ASN A 64 -14.04 -9.12 13.84
CA ASN A 64 -14.14 -7.66 13.87
C ASN A 64 -13.17 -7.07 14.90
N ALA A 65 -12.79 -5.82 14.70
CA ALA A 65 -11.99 -5.05 15.63
C ALA A 65 -12.60 -3.67 15.86
N GLU A 66 -12.59 -3.18 17.09
CA GLU A 66 -13.08 -1.86 17.43
C GLU A 66 -11.95 -1.06 18.06
N VAL A 67 -11.83 0.20 17.65
CA VAL A 67 -10.89 1.15 18.25
C VAL A 67 -11.61 1.80 19.42
N VAL A 68 -11.00 1.74 20.60
CA VAL A 68 -11.51 2.28 21.86
C VAL A 68 -10.41 3.09 22.54
N ASP A 69 -10.71 3.77 23.65
CA ASP A 69 -9.74 4.48 24.51
C ASP A 69 -8.76 5.36 23.72
N GLN A 70 -9.28 6.06 22.72
CA GLN A 70 -8.47 6.89 21.85
C GLN A 70 -8.07 8.18 22.57
N SER A 71 -6.82 8.60 22.43
CA SER A 71 -6.34 9.90 22.89
C SER A 71 -7.18 11.06 22.29
N PRO A 72 -7.18 12.26 22.92
CA PRO A 72 -7.86 13.43 22.35
C PRO A 72 -7.44 13.71 20.90
N GLU A 73 -6.15 13.48 20.60
CA GLU A 73 -5.66 13.37 19.23
C GLU A 73 -6.24 12.12 18.59
N LYS A 74 -7.29 12.30 17.77
CA LYS A 74 -7.99 11.20 17.07
C LYS A 74 -7.21 10.64 15.87
N SER A 75 -6.04 11.20 15.54
CA SER A 75 -5.27 10.79 14.37
C SER A 75 -3.82 11.28 14.42
N LEU A 76 -2.90 10.57 13.74
CA LEU A 76 -1.54 11.06 13.47
C LEU A 76 -1.49 12.09 12.32
N TRP A 77 -2.60 12.26 11.59
CA TRP A 77 -2.65 13.03 10.36
C TRP A 77 -3.07 14.50 10.58
N PRO A 78 -2.51 15.47 9.82
CA PRO A 78 -1.40 15.30 8.88
C PRO A 78 -0.10 14.93 9.60
N LEU A 79 0.72 14.07 9.00
CA LEU A 79 1.95 13.59 9.62
C LEU A 79 2.91 14.74 9.86
N ARG A 80 3.36 14.88 11.10
CA ARG A 80 4.45 15.74 11.53
C ARG A 80 5.31 14.96 12.51
N VAL A 81 6.62 15.13 12.45
CA VAL A 81 7.54 14.50 13.41
C VAL A 81 7.14 14.92 14.82
N GLY A 82 7.07 13.94 15.74
CA GLY A 82 6.59 14.14 17.11
C GLY A 82 5.09 13.91 17.31
N ASN A 83 4.27 13.85 16.25
CA ASN A 83 2.86 13.45 16.39
C ASN A 83 2.78 12.06 17.02
N ASN A 84 1.84 11.89 17.96
CA ASN A 84 1.62 10.62 18.64
C ASN A 84 0.12 10.37 18.81
N ILE A 85 -0.24 9.09 18.95
CA ILE A 85 -1.60 8.64 19.22
C ILE A 85 -1.57 7.39 20.07
N LYS A 86 -2.54 7.26 20.98
CA LYS A 86 -2.78 6.05 21.77
C LYS A 86 -4.21 5.59 21.54
N PHE A 87 -4.41 4.27 21.48
CA PHE A 87 -5.74 3.67 21.37
C PHE A 87 -5.75 2.21 21.84
N GLY A 88 -6.88 1.78 22.39
CA GLY A 88 -7.22 0.40 22.64
C GLY A 88 -7.81 -0.27 21.40
N VAL A 89 -7.69 -1.61 21.33
CA VAL A 89 -8.39 -2.41 20.33
C VAL A 89 -9.07 -3.60 20.99
N VAL A 90 -10.39 -3.69 20.80
CA VAL A 90 -11.23 -4.83 21.14
C VAL A 90 -11.37 -5.69 19.90
N LYS A 91 -11.28 -7.02 20.01
CA LYS A 91 -11.47 -7.94 18.88
C LYS A 91 -12.53 -8.97 19.20
N THR A 92 -13.56 -9.05 18.36
CA THR A 92 -14.60 -10.06 18.41
C THR A 92 -14.40 -11.07 17.27
N ARG A 93 -14.87 -12.31 17.49
CA ARG A 93 -14.85 -13.38 16.49
C ARG A 93 -16.22 -14.03 16.47
N ALA A 94 -16.73 -14.32 15.27
CA ALA A 94 -17.96 -15.07 15.14
C ALA A 94 -17.86 -16.42 15.87
N GLY A 95 -18.89 -16.78 16.64
CA GLY A 95 -18.94 -18.02 17.42
C GLY A 95 -18.13 -18.01 18.73
N VAL A 96 -17.57 -16.87 19.14
CA VAL A 96 -16.95 -16.68 20.46
C VAL A 96 -17.77 -15.63 21.21
N PRO A 97 -18.10 -15.83 22.50
CA PRO A 97 -18.80 -14.82 23.30
C PRO A 97 -18.12 -13.46 23.18
N ASP A 98 -18.93 -12.40 23.18
CA ASP A 98 -18.45 -11.05 22.92
C ASP A 98 -17.25 -10.70 23.80
N ALA A 99 -16.24 -10.12 23.14
CA ALA A 99 -15.13 -9.56 23.86
C ALA A 99 -15.62 -8.28 24.53
N ASP A 100 -15.63 -8.27 25.87
CA ASP A 100 -15.98 -7.12 26.70
C ASP A 100 -15.29 -5.82 26.19
N PRO A 101 -16.07 -4.84 25.69
CA PRO A 101 -15.55 -3.56 25.22
C PRO A 101 -14.84 -2.76 26.31
N ALA A 102 -15.21 -2.95 27.59
CA ALA A 102 -14.55 -2.31 28.74
C ALA A 102 -13.16 -2.89 29.04
N ASN A 103 -12.74 -3.96 28.34
CA ASN A 103 -11.49 -4.65 28.60
C ASN A 103 -10.70 -4.94 27.31
N PRO A 104 -10.14 -3.89 26.65
CA PRO A 104 -9.39 -4.07 25.41
C PRO A 104 -8.17 -4.96 25.62
N LYS A 105 -8.07 -6.01 24.80
CA LYS A 105 -7.00 -7.01 24.90
C LYS A 105 -5.64 -6.49 24.41
N SER A 106 -5.62 -5.35 23.72
CA SER A 106 -4.40 -4.72 23.23
C SER A 106 -4.49 -3.21 23.22
N TYR A 107 -3.39 -2.56 23.63
CA TYR A 107 -3.18 -1.12 23.56
C TYR A 107 -2.07 -0.82 22.57
N TRP A 108 -2.27 0.23 21.79
CA TRP A 108 -1.33 0.73 20.81
C TRP A 108 -0.87 2.13 21.20
N ASN A 109 0.42 2.36 20.97
CA ASN A 109 0.99 3.70 20.97
C ASN A 109 1.76 3.84 19.66
N CYS A 110 1.41 4.83 18.85
CA CYS A 110 2.04 5.12 17.58
C CYS A 110 2.57 6.55 17.57
N TYR A 111 3.75 6.77 16.98
CA TYR A 111 4.31 8.10 16.82
C TYR A 111 5.09 8.24 15.51
N VAL A 112 5.17 9.47 15.02
CA VAL A 112 5.98 9.84 13.86
C VAL A 112 7.39 10.13 14.36
N ASP A 113 8.26 9.14 14.23
CA ASP A 113 9.63 9.14 14.75
C ASP A 113 10.54 10.11 13.99
N GLY A 114 10.39 10.16 12.67
CA GLY A 114 11.26 10.98 11.83
C GLY A 114 10.98 10.80 10.35
N MET A 115 11.94 11.25 9.55
CA MET A 115 11.92 11.13 8.10
C MET A 115 13.13 10.32 7.64
N GLN A 116 12.95 9.50 6.61
CA GLN A 116 14.02 8.69 6.04
C GLN A 116 13.74 8.39 4.57
N THR A 117 14.77 8.43 3.74
CA THR A 117 14.72 7.92 2.37
C THR A 117 14.83 6.39 2.41
N VAL A 118 13.85 5.71 1.81
CA VAL A 118 13.75 4.25 1.81
C VAL A 118 13.69 3.74 0.38
N ALA A 119 14.64 2.88 0.03
CA ALA A 119 14.60 2.10 -1.19
C ALA A 119 13.76 0.83 -0.99
N VAL A 120 12.80 0.63 -1.89
CA VAL A 120 12.03 -0.61 -2.05
C VAL A 120 12.05 -1.05 -3.51
N ILE A 121 11.53 -2.25 -3.80
CA ILE A 121 11.38 -2.73 -5.18
C ILE A 121 10.68 -1.72 -6.08
N ALA A 122 9.62 -1.06 -5.60
CA ALA A 122 8.85 -0.07 -6.36
C ALA A 122 9.67 1.20 -6.72
N GLY A 123 10.77 1.47 -6.04
CA GLY A 123 11.59 2.67 -6.23
C GLY A 123 12.16 3.18 -4.90
N GLU A 124 12.77 4.36 -4.95
CA GLU A 124 13.25 5.09 -3.78
C GLU A 124 12.28 6.22 -3.42
N PHE A 125 12.01 6.39 -2.13
CA PHE A 125 11.02 7.35 -1.65
C PHE A 125 11.51 8.05 -0.39
N ASP A 126 11.29 9.36 -0.29
CA ASP A 126 11.32 10.05 0.98
C ASP A 126 10.06 9.68 1.79
N THR A 127 10.26 9.22 3.02
CA THR A 127 9.19 8.67 3.83
C THR A 127 9.15 9.26 5.23
N TYR A 128 7.94 9.30 5.80
CA TYR A 128 7.75 9.40 7.24
C TYR A 128 7.90 8.01 7.85
N ARG A 129 8.77 7.88 8.85
CA ARG A 129 8.91 6.68 9.68
C ARG A 129 7.93 6.78 10.84
N ILE A 130 6.95 5.89 10.86
CA ILE A 130 5.93 5.80 11.91
C ILE A 130 6.15 4.52 12.69
N GLU A 131 6.29 4.63 14.00
CA GLU A 131 6.53 3.50 14.89
C GLU A 131 5.34 3.26 15.79
N CYS A 132 4.87 2.02 15.82
CA CYS A 132 3.74 1.57 16.60
C CYS A 132 4.16 0.43 17.52
N THR A 133 3.85 0.54 18.80
CA THR A 133 4.05 -0.52 19.79
C THR A 133 2.72 -1.06 20.28
N ARG A 134 2.52 -2.38 20.18
CA ARG A 134 1.37 -3.07 20.77
C ARG A 134 1.74 -3.70 22.11
N ARG A 135 1.01 -3.33 23.14
CA ARG A 135 1.05 -3.96 24.47
C ARG A 135 -0.23 -4.76 24.72
N ASN A 136 -0.14 -5.80 25.55
CA ASN A 136 -1.33 -6.46 26.09
C ASN A 136 -1.82 -5.76 27.37
N ARG A 137 -2.93 -6.23 27.94
CA ARG A 137 -3.48 -5.71 29.21
C ARG A 137 -2.52 -5.74 30.42
N ARG A 138 -1.51 -6.62 30.40
CA ARG A 138 -0.48 -6.71 31.47
C ARG A 138 0.74 -5.82 31.16
N ASN A 139 0.56 -4.82 30.30
CA ASN A 139 1.61 -3.92 29.81
C ASN A 139 2.81 -4.61 29.13
N LYS A 140 2.70 -5.90 28.76
CA LYS A 140 3.79 -6.62 28.08
C LYS A 140 3.76 -6.30 26.59
N ILE A 141 4.91 -5.90 26.04
CA ILE A 141 5.07 -5.64 24.61
C ILE A 141 4.93 -6.95 23.83
N LYS A 142 4.11 -6.92 22.77
CA LYS A 142 3.82 -8.07 21.92
C LYS A 142 4.22 -7.87 20.47
N GLN A 143 4.32 -6.62 20.03
CA GLN A 143 4.60 -6.30 18.64
C GLN A 143 5.14 -4.88 18.51
N TYR A 144 6.09 -4.70 17.61
CA TYR A 144 6.47 -3.41 17.04
C TYR A 144 6.10 -3.41 15.56
N ILE A 145 5.53 -2.33 15.06
CA ILE A 145 5.30 -2.12 13.63
C ILE A 145 5.96 -0.81 13.24
N THR A 146 6.79 -0.84 12.22
CA THR A 146 7.31 0.36 11.57
C THR A 146 6.66 0.49 10.20
N HIS A 147 6.01 1.62 9.94
CA HIS A 147 5.49 2.00 8.63
C HIS A 147 6.37 3.09 8.03
N TYR A 148 6.73 2.93 6.75
CA TYR A 148 7.39 3.96 5.97
C TYR A 148 6.38 4.48 4.94
N TYR A 149 5.82 5.65 5.23
CA TYR A 149 4.79 6.29 4.41
C TYR A 149 5.43 7.29 3.45
N ALA A 150 5.22 7.10 2.15
CA ALA A 150 5.73 7.99 1.10
C ALA A 150 4.63 8.98 0.67
N PRO A 151 4.73 10.28 1.00
CA PRO A 151 3.73 11.27 0.60
C PRO A 151 3.60 11.42 -0.92
N ALA A 152 4.69 11.22 -1.68
CA ALA A 152 4.71 11.36 -3.13
C ALA A 152 3.73 10.43 -3.87
N ILE A 153 3.44 9.25 -3.30
CA ILE A 153 2.42 8.30 -3.80
C ILE A 153 1.30 8.06 -2.79
N GLN A 154 1.29 8.84 -1.71
CA GLN A 154 0.35 8.79 -0.60
C GLN A 154 0.12 7.38 -0.01
N GLN A 155 1.16 6.55 0.08
CA GLN A 155 1.03 5.15 0.46
C GLN A 155 2.21 4.65 1.30
N VAL A 156 1.96 3.63 2.14
CA VAL A 156 3.02 2.89 2.82
C VAL A 156 3.80 2.04 1.82
N VAL A 157 5.08 2.34 1.63
CA VAL A 157 5.96 1.63 0.70
C VAL A 157 6.67 0.44 1.36
N LEU A 158 6.87 0.51 2.69
CA LEU A 158 7.47 -0.55 3.47
C LEU A 158 6.81 -0.64 4.84
N ARG A 159 6.50 -1.86 5.27
CA ARG A 159 6.05 -2.18 6.63
C ARG A 159 6.88 -3.32 7.21
N ILE A 160 7.34 -3.15 8.44
CA ILE A 160 8.09 -4.15 9.18
C ILE A 160 7.37 -4.45 10.49
N ASP A 161 6.94 -5.69 10.68
CA ASP A 161 6.35 -6.17 11.92
C ASP A 161 7.38 -7.03 12.67
N ARG A 162 7.80 -6.59 13.85
CA ARG A 162 8.62 -7.39 14.78
C ARG A 162 7.75 -7.92 15.90
N TYR A 163 7.95 -9.17 16.27
CA TYR A 163 7.21 -9.86 17.31
C TYR A 163 8.18 -10.45 18.34
N SER A 164 7.75 -10.54 19.60
CA SER A 164 8.57 -11.14 20.65
C SER A 164 8.63 -12.68 20.58
N TYR A 165 7.85 -13.31 19.71
CA TYR A 165 7.56 -14.76 19.77
C TYR A 165 7.58 -15.46 18.41
N LYS A 166 7.89 -14.73 17.33
CA LYS A 166 7.94 -15.30 15.97
C LYS A 166 8.81 -14.42 15.07
N PRO A 167 9.27 -14.94 13.92
CA PRO A 167 10.06 -14.16 12.98
C PRO A 167 9.38 -12.86 12.55
N ALA A 168 10.20 -11.84 12.29
CA ALA A 168 9.73 -10.57 11.76
C ALA A 168 9.07 -10.77 10.39
N LYS A 169 8.06 -9.96 10.09
CA LYS A 169 7.43 -9.92 8.77
C LYS A 169 7.75 -8.61 8.08
N ARG A 170 8.05 -8.69 6.80
CA ARG A 170 8.28 -7.55 5.93
C ARG A 170 7.21 -7.54 4.84
N LEU A 171 6.63 -6.37 4.60
CA LEU A 171 5.72 -6.13 3.49
C LEU A 171 6.26 -4.94 2.71
N GLU A 172 6.82 -5.23 1.54
CA GLU A 172 7.51 -4.26 0.70
C GLU A 172 6.78 -4.09 -0.62
N LEU A 173 6.55 -2.84 -1.01
CA LEU A 173 5.81 -2.49 -2.21
C LEU A 173 6.63 -2.82 -3.47
N VAL A 174 6.03 -3.58 -4.37
CA VAL A 174 6.52 -3.83 -5.74
C VAL A 174 5.87 -2.85 -6.70
N ALA A 175 4.56 -2.62 -6.55
CA ALA A 175 3.84 -1.63 -7.34
C ALA A 175 2.54 -1.19 -6.66
N PHE A 176 2.18 0.06 -6.91
CA PHE A 176 0.86 0.63 -6.70
C PHE A 176 0.35 1.19 -8.03
N LYS A 177 -0.80 0.69 -8.49
CA LYS A 177 -1.52 1.21 -9.66
C LYS A 177 -2.84 1.86 -9.19
N PRO A 178 -2.96 3.20 -9.25
CA PRO A 178 -4.24 3.87 -9.09
C PRO A 178 -5.28 3.31 -10.06
N THR A 179 -6.52 3.30 -9.63
CA THR A 179 -7.65 2.88 -10.47
C THR A 179 -7.75 3.75 -11.71
N LEU A 180 -8.19 3.14 -12.82
CA LEU A 180 -8.48 3.84 -14.07
C LEU A 180 -9.94 3.63 -14.49
N ASN A 181 -10.84 3.46 -13.50
CA ASN A 181 -12.25 3.17 -13.76
C ASN A 181 -13.00 4.28 -14.51
N MET A 182 -12.47 5.51 -14.50
CA MET A 182 -12.99 6.61 -15.32
C MET A 182 -12.78 6.38 -16.83
N LEU A 183 -11.86 5.50 -17.21
CA LEU A 183 -11.61 5.17 -18.61
C LEU A 183 -12.58 4.09 -19.11
N SER A 184 -13.09 4.28 -20.33
CA SER A 184 -13.75 3.19 -21.05
C SER A 184 -12.78 2.04 -21.32
N ARG A 185 -13.29 0.81 -21.52
CA ARG A 185 -12.46 -0.37 -21.85
C ARG A 185 -11.49 -0.12 -23.01
N GLY A 186 -11.97 0.52 -24.09
CA GLY A 186 -11.12 0.89 -25.24
C GLY A 186 -10.05 1.92 -24.90
N SER A 187 -10.36 2.91 -24.06
CA SER A 187 -9.39 3.91 -23.62
C SER A 187 -8.34 3.31 -22.68
N ALA A 188 -8.75 2.44 -21.75
CA ALA A 188 -7.84 1.70 -20.88
C ALA A 188 -6.91 0.78 -21.68
N SER A 189 -7.40 0.12 -22.74
CA SER A 189 -6.57 -0.70 -23.63
C SER A 189 -5.53 0.12 -24.39
N ARG A 190 -5.91 1.29 -24.93
CA ARG A 190 -4.97 2.22 -25.58
C ARG A 190 -3.94 2.80 -24.60
N TYR A 191 -4.35 3.12 -23.37
CA TYR A 191 -3.41 3.53 -22.33
C TYR A 191 -2.42 2.40 -22.01
N GLU A 192 -2.88 1.15 -21.89
CA GLU A 192 -1.96 0.03 -21.66
C GLU A 192 -0.94 -0.11 -22.80
N GLN A 193 -1.35 0.05 -24.07
CA GLN A 193 -0.39 0.08 -25.20
C GLN A 193 0.62 1.23 -25.06
N HIS A 194 0.17 2.42 -24.68
CA HIS A 194 1.04 3.56 -24.42
C HIS A 194 2.04 3.28 -23.28
N PHE A 195 1.58 2.66 -22.19
CA PHE A 195 2.41 2.25 -21.06
C PHE A 195 3.49 1.25 -21.50
N GLN A 196 3.11 0.23 -22.28
CA GLN A 196 4.05 -0.75 -22.85
C GLN A 196 5.11 -0.06 -23.73
N ASN A 197 4.69 0.80 -24.66
CA ASN A 197 5.61 1.52 -25.54
C ASN A 197 6.54 2.45 -24.76
N THR A 198 6.04 3.09 -23.70
CA THR A 198 6.83 3.97 -22.84
C THR A 198 7.93 3.19 -22.13
N LEU A 199 7.59 2.05 -21.51
CA LEU A 199 8.61 1.22 -20.85
C LEU A 199 9.58 0.57 -21.83
N GLU A 200 9.19 0.38 -23.08
CA GLU A 200 10.05 -0.20 -24.11
C GLU A 200 11.05 0.82 -24.68
N THR A 201 10.61 2.03 -25.01
CA THR A 201 11.37 2.94 -25.90
C THR A 201 11.87 4.20 -25.22
N VAL A 202 11.25 4.63 -24.12
CA VAL A 202 11.52 5.94 -23.51
C VAL A 202 12.70 5.82 -22.54
N ALA A 203 13.65 6.75 -22.62
CA ALA A 203 14.78 6.81 -21.70
C ALA A 203 14.34 6.99 -20.24
N SER A 204 15.13 6.48 -19.29
CA SER A 204 14.86 6.68 -17.87
C SER A 204 14.99 8.15 -17.50
N GLY A 205 14.07 8.65 -16.69
CA GLY A 205 13.94 10.07 -16.33
C GLY A 205 13.01 10.86 -17.26
N SER A 206 12.70 10.35 -18.46
CA SER A 206 11.84 11.04 -19.42
C SER A 206 10.37 10.66 -19.25
N THR A 207 9.50 11.66 -19.25
CA THR A 207 8.04 11.48 -19.08
C THR A 207 7.32 11.48 -20.43
N THR A 208 6.44 10.51 -20.63
CA THR A 208 5.42 10.55 -21.71
C THR A 208 4.05 10.83 -21.12
N SER A 209 3.16 11.36 -21.96
CA SER A 209 1.80 11.70 -21.57
C SER A 209 0.79 11.04 -22.52
N TRP A 210 -0.30 10.54 -21.95
CA TRP A 210 -1.45 10.03 -22.68
C TRP A 210 -2.71 10.75 -22.20
N TRP A 211 -3.63 11.06 -23.12
CA TRP A 211 -4.86 11.78 -22.80
C TRP A 211 -6.10 11.10 -23.37
N SER A 212 -7.12 10.95 -22.53
CA SER A 212 -8.46 10.56 -22.94
C SER A 212 -9.38 11.78 -22.93
N ARG A 213 -9.68 12.33 -24.12
CA ARG A 213 -10.65 13.44 -24.28
C ARG A 213 -12.03 13.10 -23.70
N ARG A 214 -12.48 11.85 -23.83
CA ARG A 214 -13.80 11.41 -23.38
C ARG A 214 -14.00 11.47 -21.87
N SER A 215 -12.96 11.17 -21.11
CA SER A 215 -13.02 11.18 -19.64
C SER A 215 -12.35 12.42 -19.03
N ASP A 216 -11.70 13.22 -19.86
CA ASP A 216 -10.73 14.25 -19.49
C ASP A 216 -9.69 13.74 -18.46
N THR A 217 -9.05 12.62 -18.80
CA THR A 217 -8.01 11.99 -17.98
C THR A 217 -6.67 12.11 -18.67
N ARG A 218 -5.69 12.73 -18.01
CA ARG A 218 -4.29 12.73 -18.43
C ARG A 218 -3.50 11.76 -17.57
N ILE A 219 -2.65 10.96 -18.20
CA ILE A 219 -1.80 10.01 -17.50
C ILE A 219 -0.37 10.22 -17.97
N HIS A 220 0.49 10.56 -17.02
CA HIS A 220 1.91 10.72 -17.23
C HIS A 220 2.63 9.46 -16.77
N THR A 221 3.53 8.92 -17.60
CA THR A 221 4.35 7.75 -17.26
C THR A 221 5.82 8.11 -17.38
N THR A 222 6.60 7.85 -16.34
CA THR A 222 8.05 8.13 -16.29
C THR A 222 8.78 6.87 -15.89
N PRO A 223 9.50 6.19 -16.79
CA PRO A 223 10.47 5.17 -16.39
C PRO A 223 11.58 5.83 -15.57
N THR A 224 12.00 5.25 -14.44
CA THR A 224 12.99 5.90 -13.55
C THR A 224 14.32 5.15 -13.50
N VAL A 225 14.29 3.83 -13.35
CA VAL A 225 15.49 3.00 -13.24
C VAL A 225 15.32 1.78 -14.11
N THR A 226 16.33 1.44 -14.90
CA THR A 226 16.38 0.20 -15.69
C THR A 226 17.37 -0.75 -15.06
N ARG A 227 16.97 -2.00 -14.85
CA ARG A 227 17.79 -3.06 -14.28
C ARG A 227 17.72 -4.30 -15.15
N LYS A 228 18.88 -4.92 -15.37
CA LYS A 228 18.98 -6.26 -15.93
C LYS A 228 19.09 -7.25 -14.77
N ILE A 229 18.19 -8.22 -14.71
CA ILE A 229 18.16 -9.29 -13.71
C ILE A 229 18.56 -10.58 -14.43
N GLY A 230 19.70 -11.18 -14.08
CA GLY A 230 20.22 -12.33 -14.83
C GLY A 230 20.51 -12.02 -16.31
N GLU A 231 20.52 -13.04 -17.16
CA GLU A 231 21.03 -12.90 -18.53
C GLU A 231 20.09 -12.19 -19.50
N ASN A 232 18.77 -12.26 -19.33
CA ASN A 232 17.80 -11.76 -20.31
C ASN A 232 16.53 -11.12 -19.74
N LEU A 233 16.44 -10.90 -18.43
CA LEU A 233 15.28 -10.26 -17.82
C LEU A 233 15.52 -8.77 -17.60
N TYR A 234 14.79 -7.93 -18.30
CA TYR A 234 14.82 -6.48 -18.09
C TYR A 234 13.66 -6.05 -17.21
N CYS A 235 13.96 -5.26 -16.19
CA CYS A 235 12.97 -4.65 -15.31
C CYS A 235 13.17 -3.14 -15.27
N ARG A 236 12.05 -2.40 -15.23
CA ARG A 236 12.05 -0.94 -15.13
C ARG A 236 11.13 -0.49 -14.03
N ASN A 237 11.64 0.41 -13.21
CA ASN A 237 10.81 1.19 -12.31
C ASN A 237 10.09 2.27 -13.08
N PHE A 238 8.90 2.61 -12.63
CA PHE A 238 8.09 3.66 -13.22
C PHE A 238 7.36 4.45 -12.14
N LEU A 239 7.09 5.71 -12.48
CA LEU A 239 6.11 6.56 -11.82
C LEU A 239 4.95 6.79 -12.78
N ILE A 240 3.73 6.78 -12.24
CA ILE A 240 2.54 7.20 -12.97
C ILE A 240 1.86 8.33 -12.21
N LYS A 241 1.39 9.34 -12.94
CA LYS A 241 0.53 10.38 -12.40
C LYS A 241 -0.75 10.42 -13.22
N VAL A 242 -1.89 10.27 -12.56
CA VAL A 242 -3.22 10.28 -13.16
C VAL A 242 -3.90 11.55 -12.72
N ASP A 243 -4.21 12.43 -13.66
CA ASP A 243 -4.93 13.67 -13.44
C ASP A 243 -6.30 13.54 -14.11
N ASN A 244 -7.38 13.59 -13.32
CA ASN A 244 -8.75 13.58 -13.82
C ASN A 244 -9.59 14.63 -13.10
N LYS A 245 -10.09 15.62 -13.85
CA LYS A 245 -10.96 16.68 -13.33
C LYS A 245 -10.40 17.38 -12.06
N GLY A 246 -9.10 17.63 -12.03
CA GLY A 246 -8.41 18.27 -10.90
C GLY A 246 -8.03 17.33 -9.75
N LEU A 247 -8.44 16.06 -9.78
CA LEU A 247 -7.96 15.04 -8.85
C LEU A 247 -6.69 14.38 -9.39
N ALA A 248 -5.59 14.53 -8.66
CA ALA A 248 -4.29 13.94 -9.01
C ALA A 248 -4.00 12.72 -8.12
N ARG A 249 -3.65 11.60 -8.75
CA ARG A 249 -3.24 10.37 -8.05
C ARG A 249 -1.94 9.85 -8.62
N SER A 250 -1.01 9.52 -7.74
CA SER A 250 0.32 9.03 -8.13
C SER A 250 0.46 7.55 -7.82
N GLY A 251 1.06 6.80 -8.73
CA GLY A 251 1.46 5.41 -8.54
C GLY A 251 2.93 5.24 -8.85
N ALA A 252 3.48 4.10 -8.42
CA ALA A 252 4.85 3.73 -8.66
C ALA A 252 4.98 2.21 -8.74
N GLY A 253 6.02 1.70 -9.38
CA GLY A 253 6.29 0.27 -9.29
C GLY A 253 7.41 -0.22 -10.17
N LEU A 254 7.63 -1.53 -10.11
CA LEU A 254 8.49 -2.29 -11.00
C LEU A 254 7.64 -3.04 -12.04
N ALA A 255 8.02 -2.95 -13.31
CA ALA A 255 7.55 -3.85 -14.35
C ALA A 255 8.74 -4.55 -15.00
N CYS A 256 8.60 -5.84 -15.30
CA CYS A 256 9.61 -6.63 -15.97
C CYS A 256 9.08 -7.12 -17.33
N ARG A 257 9.95 -7.14 -18.33
CA ARG A 257 9.65 -7.59 -19.68
C ARG A 257 9.59 -9.11 -19.69
N ASP A 258 8.42 -9.67 -19.99
CA ASP A 258 8.21 -11.11 -20.09
C ASP A 258 8.77 -11.68 -21.41
N ILE A 259 8.77 -13.00 -21.53
CA ILE A 259 9.24 -13.73 -22.74
C ILE A 259 8.47 -13.36 -24.03
N LYS A 260 7.30 -12.75 -23.91
CA LYS A 260 6.49 -12.26 -25.04
C LYS A 260 6.77 -10.78 -25.33
N GLY A 261 7.79 -10.21 -24.70
CA GLY A 261 8.16 -8.81 -24.81
C GLY A 261 7.23 -7.84 -24.08
N LYS A 262 6.32 -8.31 -23.23
CA LYS A 262 5.36 -7.45 -22.52
C LYS A 262 5.85 -7.10 -21.13
N TRP A 263 5.79 -5.82 -20.79
CA TRP A 263 6.09 -5.29 -19.47
C TRP A 263 4.97 -5.61 -18.49
N ARG A 264 5.27 -6.37 -17.44
CA ARG A 264 4.30 -6.80 -16.42
C ARG A 264 4.85 -6.59 -15.02
N ILE A 265 3.97 -6.23 -14.09
CA ILE A 265 4.32 -6.27 -12.67
C ILE A 265 4.49 -7.75 -12.28
N PRO A 266 5.64 -8.14 -11.71
CA PRO A 266 5.88 -9.52 -11.31
C PRO A 266 4.92 -9.95 -10.19
N ARG A 267 4.58 -11.24 -10.15
CA ARG A 267 3.73 -11.81 -9.10
C ARG A 267 4.46 -11.89 -7.78
N GLU A 268 5.70 -12.34 -7.82
CA GLU A 268 6.55 -12.60 -6.67
C GLU A 268 7.99 -12.26 -7.06
N ILE A 269 8.74 -11.68 -6.12
CA ILE A 269 10.16 -11.42 -6.27
C ILE A 269 10.87 -12.06 -5.09
N ASP A 270 11.75 -13.03 -5.37
CA ASP A 270 12.67 -13.53 -4.39
C ASP A 270 13.90 -12.63 -4.37
N ILE A 271 14.00 -11.80 -3.33
CA ILE A 271 15.08 -10.84 -3.16
C ILE A 271 16.40 -11.53 -2.82
N ARG A 272 16.37 -12.77 -2.26
CA ARG A 272 17.58 -13.50 -1.86
C ARG A 272 18.25 -14.18 -3.05
N GLU A 273 17.45 -14.73 -3.94
CA GLU A 273 17.91 -15.49 -5.10
C GLU A 273 17.87 -14.66 -6.39
N GLY A 274 17.41 -13.40 -6.32
CA GLY A 274 17.21 -12.55 -7.51
C GLY A 274 16.10 -13.05 -8.44
N GLY A 275 15.28 -14.01 -8.01
CA GLY A 275 14.26 -14.67 -8.81
C GLY A 275 13.01 -13.80 -9.02
N VAL A 276 12.42 -13.85 -10.21
CA VAL A 276 11.18 -13.13 -10.55
C VAL A 276 10.16 -14.11 -11.14
N LYS A 277 8.94 -14.15 -10.58
CA LYS A 277 7.83 -14.98 -11.09
C LYS A 277 6.71 -14.11 -11.67
N PHE A 278 6.14 -14.52 -12.81
CA PHE A 278 5.14 -13.77 -13.60
C PHE A 278 3.73 -14.36 -13.62
#